data_AF-A0A0C2BWI9-F1
#
_entry.id   AF-A0A0C2BWI9-F1
#
_cell.length_a   1.000
_cell.length_b   1.000
_cell.length_c   1.000
_cell.angle_alpha   90.00
_cell.angle_beta   90.00
_cell.angle_gamma   90.00
#
_symmetry.space_group_name_H-M   'P 1'
#
loop_
_entity.id
_entity.type
_entity.pdbx_description
1 polymer ?
#
loop_
_entity_poly.entity_id
_entity_poly.type
_entity_poly.pdbx_seq_one_letter_code
_entity_poly.pdbx_strand_id
1 'polypeptide(L)'
;TGGSVIVRDYGIYDYAMIRFGRGAKLGDRFYVRQDGTRAFYFRIEELIELFDAAGFECVHKEYLHRQTINHQKQLNVPRIFVQARFVKI
;
A
#
# COMPACT_ATOMS: atom_id res chain seq x y z
N THR A 1 9.44 25.16 -7.12
CA THR A 1 9.06 25.16 -5.68
C THR A 1 9.33 23.77 -5.14
N GLY A 2 10.08 23.60 -4.05
CA GLY A 2 10.51 22.28 -3.54
C GLY A 2 9.52 21.55 -2.65
N GLY A 3 8.22 21.54 -2.99
CA GLY A 3 7.19 20.86 -2.19
C GLY A 3 7.39 19.34 -2.16
N SER A 4 7.16 18.70 -1.02
CA SER A 4 7.34 17.24 -0.87
C SER A 4 6.04 16.53 -0.52
N VAL A 5 5.84 15.36 -1.09
CA VAL A 5 4.77 14.42 -0.75
C VAL A 5 5.39 13.14 -0.21
N ILE A 6 4.90 12.66 0.93
CA ILE A 6 5.31 11.38 1.50
C ILE A 6 4.08 10.48 1.51
N VAL A 7 4.20 9.31 0.89
CA VAL A 7 3.12 8.33 0.79
C VAL A 7 3.54 7.05 1.51
N ARG A 8 2.62 6.50 2.30
CA ARG A 8 2.70 5.13 2.81
C ARG A 8 1.33 4.49 2.69
N ASP A 9 1.25 3.35 2.02
CA ASP A 9 0.00 2.61 1.81
C ASP A 9 0.28 1.10 1.74
N TYR A 10 -0.77 0.27 1.62
CA TYR A 10 -0.66 -1.18 1.55
C TYR A 10 0.09 -1.62 0.29
N GLY A 11 1.09 -2.48 0.48
CA GLY A 11 1.86 -3.08 -0.61
C GLY A 11 1.25 -4.39 -1.09
N ILE A 12 1.51 -4.75 -2.35
CA ILE A 12 1.17 -6.08 -2.86
C ILE A 12 1.74 -7.20 -1.98
N TYR A 13 1.05 -8.35 -1.97
CA TYR A 13 1.36 -9.50 -1.13
C TYR A 13 1.21 -9.27 0.39
N ASP A 14 0.64 -8.16 0.83
CA ASP A 14 0.22 -7.98 2.21
C ASP A 14 -0.70 -9.12 2.65
N TYR A 15 -0.59 -9.54 3.91
CA TYR A 15 -1.37 -10.66 4.43
C TYR A 15 -2.89 -10.47 4.27
N ALA A 16 -3.39 -9.24 4.41
CA ALA A 16 -4.81 -8.97 4.21
C ALA A 16 -5.22 -9.14 2.73
N MET A 17 -4.35 -8.78 1.78
CA MET A 17 -4.58 -8.99 0.34
C MET A 17 -4.80 -10.47 0.03
N ILE A 18 -3.91 -11.33 0.55
CA ILE A 18 -3.90 -12.77 0.29
C ILE A 18 -5.14 -13.45 0.90
N ARG A 19 -5.65 -12.92 2.02
CA ARG A 19 -6.75 -13.54 2.78
C ARG A 19 -8.14 -13.08 2.38
N PHE A 20 -8.29 -12.12 1.46
CA PHE A 20 -9.64 -11.73 1.02
C PHE A 20 -10.40 -12.93 0.45
N GLY A 21 -11.61 -13.13 0.97
CA GLY A 21 -12.47 -14.25 0.59
C GLY A 21 -13.09 -14.07 -0.79
N ARG A 22 -13.76 -15.13 -1.28
CA ARG A 22 -14.59 -15.06 -2.50
C ARG A 22 -15.64 -13.95 -2.34
N GLY A 23 -15.84 -13.18 -3.42
CA GLY A 23 -16.79 -12.05 -3.44
C GLY A 23 -16.21 -10.72 -2.95
N ALA A 24 -15.02 -10.70 -2.34
CA ALA A 24 -14.38 -9.45 -1.88
C ALA A 24 -13.56 -8.75 -2.97
N LYS A 25 -13.14 -9.46 -4.03
CA LYS A 25 -12.31 -8.88 -5.10
C LYS A 25 -13.18 -8.06 -6.05
N LEU A 26 -12.92 -6.76 -6.12
CA LEU A 26 -13.58 -5.81 -7.05
C LEU A 26 -12.80 -5.67 -8.36
N GLY A 27 -11.50 -5.88 -8.34
CA GLY A 27 -10.62 -5.76 -9.49
C GLY A 27 -9.21 -6.26 -9.18
N ASP A 28 -8.27 -6.04 -10.09
CA ASP A 28 -6.87 -6.36 -9.79
C ASP A 28 -6.36 -5.53 -8.61
N ARG A 29 -5.82 -6.21 -7.59
CA ARG A 29 -5.32 -5.59 -6.35
C ARG A 29 -6.34 -4.68 -5.63
N PHE A 30 -7.62 -4.78 -5.97
CA PHE A 30 -8.70 -3.93 -5.45
C PHE A 30 -9.81 -4.77 -4.83
N TYR A 31 -10.12 -4.49 -3.57
CA TYR A 31 -10.99 -5.33 -2.73
C TYR A 31 -11.96 -4.48 -1.90
N VAL A 32 -13.12 -5.06 -1.59
CA VAL A 32 -14.07 -4.53 -0.60
C VAL A 32 -13.87 -5.22 0.75
N ARG A 33 -13.89 -4.44 1.82
CA ARG A 33 -13.80 -4.90 3.21
C ARG A 33 -15.20 -5.15 3.78
N GLN A 34 -15.26 -5.83 4.92
CA GLN A 34 -16.54 -6.17 5.57
C GLN A 34 -17.37 -4.94 5.99
N ASP A 35 -16.72 -3.82 6.27
CA ASP A 35 -17.34 -2.54 6.60
C ASP A 35 -17.76 -1.72 5.36
N GLY A 36 -17.63 -2.28 4.16
CA GLY A 36 -17.96 -1.61 2.89
C GLY A 36 -16.88 -0.65 2.38
N THR A 37 -15.80 -0.43 3.14
CA THR A 37 -14.65 0.35 2.65
C THR A 37 -13.87 -0.43 1.60
N ARG A 38 -13.10 0.27 0.76
CA ARG A 38 -12.26 -0.40 -0.25
C ARG A 38 -10.79 -0.37 0.16
N ALA A 39 -10.08 -1.43 -0.21
CA ALA A 39 -8.63 -1.54 -0.07
C ALA A 39 -8.01 -1.74 -1.45
N PHE A 40 -6.97 -0.96 -1.75
CA PHE A 40 -6.12 -1.15 -2.91
C PHE A 40 -4.70 -1.48 -2.44
N TYR A 41 -4.02 -2.36 -3.17
CA TYR A 41 -2.67 -2.80 -2.85
C TYR A 41 -1.69 -2.35 -3.94
N PHE A 42 -0.85 -1.38 -3.57
CA PHE A 42 0.04 -0.70 -4.49
C PHE A 42 1.32 -1.49 -4.76
N ARG A 43 1.81 -1.32 -5.99
CA ARG A 43 3.22 -1.54 -6.31
C ARG A 43 3.95 -0.21 -6.16
N ILE A 44 5.20 -0.23 -5.74
CA ILE A 44 5.97 1.00 -5.59
C ILE A 44 6.24 1.67 -6.94
N GLU A 45 6.37 0.88 -8.00
CA GLU A 45 6.54 1.34 -9.38
C GLU A 45 5.35 2.16 -9.86
N GLU A 46 4.13 1.73 -9.51
CA GLU A 46 2.89 2.42 -9.86
C GLU A 46 2.79 3.79 -9.17
N LEU A 47 3.26 3.91 -7.91
CA LEU A 47 3.36 5.22 -7.27
C LEU A 47 4.35 6.13 -8.01
N ILE A 48 5.50 5.59 -8.43
CA ILE A 48 6.50 6.38 -9.17
C ILE A 48 5.92 6.89 -10.48
N GLU A 49 5.28 6.03 -11.27
CA GLU A 49 4.64 6.40 -12.54
C GLU A 49 3.57 7.48 -12.35
N LEU A 50 2.74 7.38 -11.31
CA LEU A 50 1.70 8.38 -11.00
C LEU A 50 2.28 9.73 -10.62
N PHE A 51 3.32 9.76 -9.79
CA PHE A 51 3.92 11.01 -9.31
C PHE A 51 4.82 11.65 -10.38
N ASP A 52 5.52 10.85 -11.18
CA ASP A 52 6.30 11.32 -12.34
C ASP A 52 5.39 12.02 -13.36
N ALA A 53 4.27 11.39 -13.72
CA ALA A 53 3.27 12.00 -14.59
C ALA A 53 2.68 13.31 -14.02
N ALA A 54 2.70 13.48 -12.70
CA ALA A 54 2.28 14.70 -12.02
C ALA A 54 3.42 15.75 -11.84
N GLY A 55 4.60 15.51 -12.42
CA GLY A 55 5.76 16.41 -12.33
C GLY A 55 6.44 16.40 -10.97
N PHE A 56 6.55 15.23 -10.35
CA PHE A 56 7.34 15.01 -9.14
C PHE A 56 8.43 13.97 -9.39
N GLU A 57 9.59 14.16 -8.75
CA GLU A 57 10.68 13.20 -8.74
C GLU A 57 10.62 12.34 -7.47
N CYS A 58 10.83 11.03 -7.61
CA CYS A 58 10.94 10.11 -6.48
C CYS A 58 12.34 10.14 -5.86
N VAL A 59 12.47 10.67 -4.64
CA VAL A 59 13.77 10.80 -3.94
C VAL A 59 14.05 9.66 -2.97
N HIS A 60 13.02 8.95 -2.49
CA HIS A 60 13.17 7.76 -1.64
C HIS A 60 12.01 6.80 -1.88
N LYS A 61 12.28 5.50 -1.85
CA LYS A 61 11.29 4.45 -2.05
C LYS A 61 11.72 3.15 -1.38
N GLU A 62 10.81 2.48 -0.68
CA GLU A 62 11.04 1.17 -0.07
C GLU A 62 9.73 0.39 0.14
N TYR A 63 9.84 -0.94 0.19
CA TYR A 63 8.82 -1.80 0.78
C TYR A 63 9.13 -1.99 2.26
N LEU A 64 8.17 -1.69 3.13
CA LEU A 64 8.28 -1.88 4.57
C LEU A 64 7.59 -3.18 4.99
N HIS A 65 8.34 -4.03 5.68
CA HIS A 65 7.82 -5.24 6.31
C HIS A 65 7.58 -5.00 7.80
N ARG A 66 6.37 -5.27 8.28
CA ARG A 66 5.98 -5.12 9.68
C ARG A 66 5.30 -6.39 10.19
N GLN A 67 5.25 -6.54 11.50
CA GLN A 67 4.46 -7.59 12.16
C GLN A 67 3.41 -6.93 13.03
N THR A 68 2.15 -7.33 12.84
CA THR A 68 1.04 -6.94 13.71
C THR A 68 0.67 -8.14 14.57
N ILE A 69 0.87 -8.00 15.87
CA ILE A 69 0.59 -9.06 16.84
C ILE A 69 -0.75 -8.76 17.51
N ASN A 70 -1.70 -9.68 17.39
CA ASN A 70 -2.92 -9.69 18.18
C ASN A 70 -2.79 -10.79 19.23
N HIS A 71 -2.44 -10.41 20.46
CA HIS A 71 -2.22 -11.33 21.56
C HIS A 71 -3.49 -12.11 21.95
N GLN A 72 -4.66 -11.45 21.96
CA GLN A 72 -5.94 -12.09 22.30
C GLN A 72 -6.29 -13.24 21.35
N LYS A 73 -5.97 -13.07 20.06
CA LYS A 73 -6.21 -14.08 19.01
C LYS A 73 -5.00 -14.96 18.73
N GLN A 74 -3.90 -14.79 19.49
CA GLN A 74 -2.60 -15.44 19.25
C GLN A 74 -2.16 -15.37 17.77
N LEU A 75 -2.41 -14.24 17.11
CA LEU A 75 -2.19 -14.07 15.68
C LEU A 75 -1.01 -13.13 15.45
N ASN A 76 -0.02 -13.59 14.70
CA ASN A 76 1.06 -12.75 14.17
C ASN A 76 0.85 -12.57 12.66
N VAL A 77 0.62 -11.33 12.25
CA VAL A 77 0.29 -10.97 10.88
C VAL A 77 1.45 -10.21 10.24
N PRO A 78 2.13 -10.77 9.22
CA PRO A 78 3.07 -9.99 8.43
C PRO A 78 2.30 -8.95 7.61
N ARG A 79 2.75 -7.69 7.67
CA ARG A 79 2.20 -6.58 6.89
C ARG A 79 3.24 -6.05 5.93
N ILE A 80 2.80 -5.71 4.72
CA ILE A 80 3.65 -5.12 3.68
C ILE A 80 3.06 -3.75 3.32
N PHE A 81 3.91 -2.72 3.36
CA PHE A 81 3.55 -1.37 2.94
C PHE A 81 4.52 -0.90 1.87
N VAL A 82 4.03 -0.09 0.93
CA VAL A 82 4.89 0.78 0.13
C VAL A 82 5.13 2.06 0.90
N GLN A 83 6.34 2.61 0.82
CA GLN A 83 6.65 3.95 1.30
C GLN A 83 7.51 4.67 0.28
N ALA A 84 7.14 5.89 -0.06
CA ALA A 84 7.94 6.72 -0.96
C ALA A 84 7.83 8.21 -0.60
N ARG A 85 8.88 8.95 -0.97
CA ARG A 85 8.93 10.41 -0.87
C ARG A 85 9.18 10.97 -2.25
N PHE A 86 8.36 11.97 -2.61
CA PHE A 86 8.39 12.66 -3.88
C PHE A 86 8.62 14.16 -3.67
N VAL A 87 9.28 14.82 -4.61
CA VAL A 87 9.56 16.27 -4.57
C VAL A 87 9.14 16.88 -5.90
N LYS A 88 8.42 18.01 -5.84
CA LYS A 88 7.94 18.72 -7.03
C LYS A 88 9.15 19.30 -7.79
N ILE A 89 9.19 19.03 -9.09
CA ILE A 89 10.15 19.62 -10.03
C ILE A 89 9.79 21.09 -10.27
#